data_AF-A0A6L4Z2C5-F1
#
_entry.id   AF-A0A6L4Z2C5-F1
#
_cell.length_a   1.000
_cell.length_b   1.000
_cell.length_c   1.000
_cell.angle_alpha   90.00
_cell.angle_beta   90.00
_cell.angle_gamma   90.00
#
_symmetry.space_group_name_H-M   'P 1'
#
loop_
_entity.id
_entity.type
_entity.pdbx_description
1 polymer ?
#
loop_
_entity_poly.entity_id
_entity_poly.type
_entity_poly.pdbx_seq_one_letter_code
_entity_poly.pdbx_strand_id
1 'polypeptide(L)'
;MYKLLTIIILLCFFSFPIYAVEKEPWNAEGQFRRAIVVDTGLSALRKSPSVASTCLRRLRIGRKIFIISSVKNSDGIKYYFVAVTRRTRGYIDASALVSPSQASDDVRLMRLVENAEGVDKIILAQALVKNFPQSRFCPDAFLAEGRVAEQIATELSRRTTRHSPRQLDPEIDLERYLLNYSGLDKYNRLGINFQIDPIEKIYRYDGAAYKKILTRYPKSQAALIASEKLQTLLARENE
;
A
#
# COMPACT_ATOMS: atom_id res chain seq x y z
N MET A 1 -2.97 -12.91 -54.41
CA MET A 1 -3.54 -11.97 -53.42
C MET A 1 -3.93 -12.66 -52.09
N TYR A 2 -3.23 -13.73 -51.65
CA TYR A 2 -3.53 -14.43 -50.38
C TYR A 2 -2.30 -14.69 -49.48
N LYS A 3 -1.11 -14.22 -49.88
CA LYS A 3 0.14 -14.47 -49.11
C LYS A 3 0.55 -13.33 -48.18
N LEU A 4 -0.08 -12.16 -48.26
CA LEU A 4 0.22 -11.02 -47.38
C LEU A 4 -0.67 -10.97 -46.11
N LEU A 5 -1.78 -11.71 -46.08
CA LEU A 5 -2.73 -11.67 -44.96
C LEU A 5 -2.34 -12.63 -43.81
N THR A 6 -1.43 -13.57 -44.05
CA THR A 6 -1.04 -14.58 -43.06
C THR A 6 0.04 -14.11 -42.07
N ILE A 7 0.71 -12.99 -42.34
CA ILE A 7 1.82 -12.49 -41.49
C ILE A 7 1.32 -11.60 -40.34
N ILE A 8 0.12 -11.03 -40.43
CA ILE A 8 -0.42 -10.12 -39.40
C ILE A 8 -1.05 -10.88 -38.22
N ILE A 9 -1.47 -12.14 -38.41
CA ILE A 9 -2.10 -12.95 -37.34
C ILE A 9 -1.05 -13.59 -36.41
N LEU A 10 0.22 -13.67 -36.81
CA LEU A 10 1.28 -14.27 -35.97
C LEU A 10 1.94 -13.29 -34.98
N LEU A 11 1.69 -11.98 -35.10
CA LEU A 11 2.29 -10.94 -34.23
C LEU A 11 1.41 -10.54 -33.04
N CYS A 12 0.23 -11.14 -32.89
CA CYS A 12 -0.65 -10.91 -31.74
C CYS A 12 -0.49 -11.96 -30.61
N PHE A 13 0.54 -12.82 -30.67
CA PHE A 13 0.88 -13.69 -29.54
C PHE A 13 1.58 -12.89 -28.44
N PHE A 14 0.73 -12.27 -27.61
CA PHE A 14 0.87 -12.23 -26.17
C PHE A 14 2.23 -11.77 -25.62
N SER A 15 2.48 -10.47 -25.70
CA SER A 15 3.26 -9.78 -24.67
C SER A 15 2.45 -9.73 -23.36
N PHE A 16 2.21 -10.89 -22.73
CA PHE A 16 1.89 -10.87 -21.31
C PHE A 16 3.15 -10.41 -20.59
N PRO A 17 3.13 -9.30 -19.84
CA PRO A 17 4.22 -9.03 -18.92
C PRO A 17 4.30 -10.23 -17.97
N ILE A 18 5.38 -11.00 -18.09
CA ILE A 18 5.78 -11.99 -17.08
C ILE A 18 6.11 -11.15 -15.85
N TYR A 19 5.10 -10.83 -15.06
CA TYR A 19 5.30 -10.42 -13.70
C TYR A 19 5.91 -11.63 -13.01
N ALA A 20 7.22 -11.54 -12.73
CA ALA A 20 7.88 -12.50 -11.85
C ALA A 20 7.07 -12.53 -10.54
N VAL A 21 6.25 -13.57 -10.39
CA VAL A 21 5.59 -13.86 -9.13
C VAL A 21 6.73 -14.22 -8.19
N GLU A 22 7.03 -13.33 -7.26
CA GLU A 22 7.95 -13.59 -6.16
C GLU A 22 7.49 -14.89 -5.48
N LYS A 23 8.15 -16.00 -5.83
CA LYS A 23 7.77 -17.33 -5.35
C LYS A 23 8.29 -17.41 -3.92
N GLU A 24 7.42 -17.11 -2.96
CA GLU A 24 7.80 -17.21 -1.56
C GLU A 24 8.20 -18.66 -1.26
N PRO A 25 9.47 -18.94 -0.91
CA PRO A 25 10.09 -20.26 -1.01
C PRO A 25 9.49 -21.31 -0.06
N TRP A 26 8.55 -20.91 0.80
CA TRP A 26 7.97 -21.73 1.85
C TRP A 26 6.50 -22.09 1.62
N ASN A 27 5.88 -21.55 0.56
CA ASN A 27 4.59 -22.01 0.04
C ASN A 27 4.73 -22.49 -1.41
N ALA A 28 5.90 -23.04 -1.75
CA ALA A 28 6.22 -23.47 -3.11
C ALA A 28 5.24 -24.54 -3.63
N GLU A 29 4.66 -25.33 -2.72
CA GLU A 29 3.66 -26.37 -2.99
C GLU A 29 2.20 -25.87 -2.94
N GLY A 30 1.97 -24.59 -2.62
CA GLY A 30 0.63 -24.00 -2.57
C GLY A 30 -0.27 -24.49 -1.44
N GLN A 31 0.28 -25.23 -0.47
CA GLN A 31 -0.49 -25.83 0.64
C GLN A 31 -1.19 -24.81 1.54
N PHE A 32 -0.66 -23.59 1.64
CA PHE A 32 -1.16 -22.57 2.56
C PHE A 32 -1.79 -21.39 1.84
N ARG A 33 -2.85 -20.83 2.44
CA ARG A 33 -3.52 -19.64 1.90
C ARG A 33 -2.81 -18.38 2.37
N ARG A 34 -2.42 -17.53 1.43
CA ARG A 34 -1.83 -16.22 1.74
C ARG A 34 -2.86 -15.28 2.34
N ALA A 35 -2.45 -14.51 3.34
CA ALA A 35 -3.24 -13.45 3.92
C ALA A 35 -2.36 -12.25 4.33
N ILE A 36 -3.00 -11.11 4.53
CA ILE A 36 -2.35 -9.86 4.94
C ILE A 36 -3.05 -9.34 6.19
N VAL A 37 -2.27 -8.84 7.14
CA VAL A 37 -2.78 -8.15 8.33
C VAL A 37 -3.30 -6.77 7.95
N VAL A 38 -4.54 -6.47 8.35
CA VAL A 38 -5.24 -5.21 7.99
C VAL A 38 -5.72 -4.41 9.20
N ASP A 39 -5.61 -4.96 10.41
CA ASP A 39 -6.09 -4.30 11.64
C ASP A 39 -5.07 -4.46 12.77
N THR A 40 -4.51 -3.36 13.28
CA THR A 40 -3.52 -3.40 14.37
C THR A 40 -4.13 -3.80 15.72
N GLY A 41 -5.39 -3.48 15.98
CA GLY A 41 -6.10 -3.80 17.22
C GLY A 41 -6.30 -5.31 17.38
N LEU A 42 -6.67 -5.98 16.30
CA LEU A 42 -6.99 -7.42 16.27
C LEU A 42 -5.81 -8.31 15.84
N SER A 43 -4.69 -7.72 15.43
CA SER A 43 -3.46 -8.40 14.95
C SER A 43 -2.61 -9.12 16.01
N ALA A 44 -3.14 -9.37 17.21
CA ALA A 44 -2.40 -10.09 18.24
C ALA A 44 -2.25 -11.57 17.83
N LEU A 45 -1.02 -12.02 17.60
CA LEU A 45 -0.66 -13.42 17.45
C LEU A 45 -0.58 -14.08 18.82
N ARG A 46 -1.37 -15.12 19.04
CA ARG A 46 -1.61 -15.73 20.35
C ARG A 46 -1.23 -17.20 20.38
N LYS A 47 -1.00 -17.73 21.58
CA LYS A 47 -0.66 -19.14 21.79
C LYS A 47 -1.86 -20.07 21.56
N SER A 48 -3.08 -19.66 21.93
CA SER A 48 -4.33 -20.38 21.72
C SER A 48 -5.42 -19.44 21.14
N PRO A 49 -6.51 -19.98 20.53
CA PRO A 49 -7.56 -19.18 19.88
C PRO A 49 -8.51 -18.52 20.90
N SER A 50 -7.99 -17.56 21.67
CA SER A 50 -8.77 -16.82 22.68
C SER A 50 -8.15 -15.45 22.93
N VAL A 51 -8.99 -14.43 23.15
CA VAL A 51 -8.54 -13.08 23.54
C VAL A 51 -7.80 -13.08 24.88
N ALA A 52 -8.10 -14.03 25.76
CA ALA A 52 -7.43 -14.19 27.06
C ALA A 52 -6.07 -14.93 26.94
N SER A 53 -5.78 -15.56 25.80
CA SER A 53 -4.50 -16.25 25.60
C SER A 53 -3.31 -15.29 25.61
N THR A 54 -2.15 -15.78 26.06
CA THR A 54 -0.86 -15.10 25.90
C THR A 54 -0.67 -14.55 24.48
N CYS A 55 -0.40 -13.26 24.39
CA CYS A 55 0.00 -12.58 23.16
C CYS A 55 1.49 -12.85 22.93
N LEU A 56 1.81 -13.59 21.87
CA LEU A 56 3.18 -13.88 21.46
C LEU A 56 3.82 -12.68 20.76
N ARG A 57 3.03 -11.99 19.91
CA ARG A 57 3.48 -10.84 19.13
C ARG A 57 2.29 -10.08 18.56
N ARG A 58 2.35 -8.75 18.50
CA ARG A 58 1.41 -7.94 17.71
C ARG A 58 1.96 -7.71 16.30
N LEU A 59 1.19 -8.02 15.27
CA LEU A 59 1.61 -7.85 13.88
C LEU A 59 1.24 -6.45 13.38
N ARG A 60 2.03 -5.90 12.46
CA ARG A 60 1.72 -4.60 11.82
C ARG A 60 0.85 -4.81 10.59
N ILE A 61 0.06 -3.80 10.24
CA ILE A 61 -0.69 -3.75 8.97
C ILE A 61 0.28 -3.96 7.79
N GLY A 62 -0.21 -4.63 6.74
CA GLY A 62 0.58 -4.97 5.55
C GLY A 62 1.49 -6.19 5.73
N ARG A 63 1.59 -6.76 6.95
CA ARG A 63 2.36 -7.99 7.16
C ARG A 63 1.70 -9.15 6.41
N LYS A 64 2.43 -9.73 5.46
CA LYS A 64 2.08 -11.00 4.81
C LYS A 64 2.25 -12.17 5.78
N ILE A 65 1.31 -13.10 5.74
CA ILE A 65 1.30 -14.34 6.53
C ILE A 65 0.61 -15.45 5.74
N PHE A 66 0.62 -16.66 6.30
CA PHE A 66 -0.01 -17.83 5.69
C PHE A 66 -0.95 -18.49 6.69
N ILE A 67 -2.19 -18.70 6.25
CA ILE A 67 -3.22 -19.41 6.99
C ILE A 67 -3.00 -20.91 6.78
N ILE A 68 -2.78 -21.61 7.90
CA ILE A 68 -2.59 -23.06 7.97
C ILE A 68 -3.93 -23.74 8.21
N SER A 69 -4.68 -23.28 9.21
CA SER A 69 -5.99 -23.84 9.56
C SER A 69 -6.89 -22.77 10.20
N SER A 70 -8.15 -23.13 10.43
CA SER A 70 -9.13 -22.27 11.09
C SER A 70 -9.83 -23.02 12.21
N VAL A 71 -10.12 -22.32 13.30
CA VAL A 71 -10.85 -22.84 14.46
C VAL A 71 -11.82 -21.78 14.96
N LYS A 72 -12.98 -22.19 15.47
CA LYS A 72 -13.86 -21.30 16.25
C LYS A 72 -13.65 -21.59 17.72
N ASN A 73 -13.59 -20.55 18.54
CA ASN A 73 -13.54 -20.70 19.98
C ASN A 73 -14.95 -20.92 20.58
N SER A 74 -15.04 -21.03 21.90
CA SER A 74 -16.31 -21.16 22.64
C SER A 74 -17.28 -20.00 22.38
N ASP A 75 -16.75 -18.81 22.12
CA ASP A 75 -17.53 -17.59 21.89
C ASP A 75 -17.95 -17.44 20.42
N GLY A 76 -17.67 -18.45 19.58
CA GLY A 76 -17.97 -18.44 18.15
C GLY A 76 -17.02 -17.58 17.30
N ILE A 77 -16.02 -16.93 17.91
CA ILE A 77 -15.02 -16.12 17.23
C ILE A 77 -14.10 -17.02 16.42
N LYS A 78 -13.94 -16.69 15.14
CA LYS A 78 -13.08 -17.42 14.22
C LYS A 78 -11.64 -16.95 14.37
N TYR A 79 -10.74 -17.89 14.67
CA TYR A 79 -9.31 -17.70 14.64
C TYR A 79 -8.69 -18.48 13.47
N TYR A 80 -7.62 -17.92 12.91
CA TYR A 80 -6.75 -18.66 12.01
C TYR A 80 -5.48 -19.06 12.75
N PHE A 81 -5.07 -20.33 12.62
CA PHE A 81 -3.70 -20.71 12.92
C PHE A 81 -2.84 -20.31 11.74
N VAL A 82 -1.86 -19.45 11.98
CA VAL A 82 -1.07 -18.82 10.93
C VAL A 82 0.42 -19.02 11.16
N ALA A 83 1.17 -19.01 10.07
CA ALA A 83 2.60 -18.82 10.09
C ALA A 83 2.95 -17.39 9.63
N VAL A 84 3.73 -16.71 10.46
CA VAL A 84 4.33 -15.40 10.14
C VAL A 84 5.73 -15.59 9.55
N THR A 85 6.48 -16.55 10.10
CA THR A 85 7.76 -17.02 9.58
C THR A 85 7.83 -18.54 9.79
N ARG A 86 8.91 -19.18 9.31
CA ARG A 86 9.17 -20.61 9.59
C ARG A 86 9.16 -20.96 11.08
N ARG A 87 9.57 -20.02 11.95
CA ARG A 87 9.72 -20.22 13.41
C ARG A 87 8.65 -19.49 14.23
N THR A 88 7.73 -18.77 13.59
CA THR A 88 6.74 -17.95 14.29
C THR A 88 5.36 -18.33 13.80
N ARG A 89 4.61 -19.02 14.66
CA ARG A 89 3.25 -19.46 14.42
C ARG A 89 2.37 -19.14 15.62
N GLY A 90 1.07 -19.07 15.40
CA GLY A 90 0.10 -18.82 16.46
C GLY A 90 -1.30 -18.57 15.90
N TYR A 91 -2.22 -18.28 16.79
CA TYR A 91 -3.61 -17.96 16.47
C TYR A 91 -3.78 -16.46 16.34
N ILE A 92 -4.53 -16.02 15.35
CA ILE A 92 -4.87 -14.62 15.14
C ILE A 92 -6.35 -14.53 14.79
N ASP A 93 -6.99 -13.45 15.21
CA ASP A 93 -8.40 -13.20 14.90
C ASP A 93 -8.58 -13.15 13.38
N ALA A 94 -9.56 -13.88 12.85
CA ALA A 94 -9.84 -13.89 11.42
C ALA A 94 -10.18 -12.50 10.87
N SER A 95 -10.77 -11.64 11.71
CA SER A 95 -11.06 -10.26 11.35
C SER A 95 -9.78 -9.40 11.24
N ALA A 96 -8.64 -9.80 11.78
CA ALA A 96 -7.40 -9.05 11.57
C ALA A 96 -6.83 -9.20 10.15
N LEU A 97 -7.41 -10.07 9.32
CA LEU A 97 -6.83 -10.55 8.08
C LEU A 97 -7.75 -10.37 6.88
N VAL A 98 -7.13 -10.24 5.71
CA VAL A 98 -7.75 -10.42 4.39
C VAL A 98 -6.92 -11.38 3.54
N SER A 99 -7.58 -12.10 2.64
CA SER A 99 -6.95 -13.04 1.71
C SER A 99 -7.47 -12.84 0.29
N PRO A 100 -6.58 -12.79 -0.73
CA PRO A 100 -6.98 -12.82 -2.14
C PRO A 100 -7.77 -14.06 -2.55
N SER A 101 -7.70 -15.13 -1.76
CA SER A 101 -8.44 -16.38 -2.00
C SER A 101 -9.88 -16.35 -1.44
N GLN A 102 -10.22 -15.33 -0.66
CA GLN A 102 -11.53 -15.19 -0.06
C GLN A 102 -12.34 -14.13 -0.82
N ALA A 103 -13.52 -14.51 -1.29
CA ALA A 103 -14.41 -13.59 -1.96
C ALA A 103 -14.79 -12.42 -1.03
N SER A 104 -14.94 -11.22 -1.61
CA SER A 104 -15.35 -9.99 -0.92
C SER A 104 -14.35 -9.42 0.09
N ASP A 105 -13.18 -10.03 0.26
CA ASP A 105 -12.13 -9.46 1.12
C ASP A 105 -11.53 -8.18 0.52
N ASP A 106 -11.63 -7.99 -0.79
CA ASP A 106 -11.29 -6.73 -1.47
C ASP A 106 -12.26 -5.60 -1.12
N VAL A 107 -13.58 -5.88 -1.11
CA VAL A 107 -14.63 -4.95 -0.66
C VAL A 107 -14.37 -4.55 0.79
N ARG A 108 -14.08 -5.55 1.65
CA ARG A 108 -13.79 -5.32 3.05
C ARG A 108 -12.53 -4.47 3.23
N LEU A 109 -11.46 -4.77 2.49
CA LEU A 109 -10.23 -3.99 2.53
C LEU A 109 -10.47 -2.55 2.06
N MET A 110 -11.26 -2.33 1.02
CA MET A 110 -11.59 -0.98 0.57
C MET A 110 -12.33 -0.18 1.65
N ARG A 111 -13.28 -0.79 2.37
CA ARG A 111 -13.93 -0.12 3.52
C ARG A 111 -12.93 0.27 4.61
N LEU A 112 -11.91 -0.56 4.87
CA LEU A 112 -10.84 -0.20 5.80
C LEU A 112 -10.00 0.96 5.26
N VAL A 113 -9.71 0.98 3.95
CA VAL A 113 -9.04 2.10 3.30
C VAL A 113 -9.83 3.39 3.49
N GLU A 114 -11.14 3.39 3.27
CA GLU A 114 -11.98 4.59 3.39
C GLU A 114 -11.93 5.19 4.80
N ASN A 115 -11.97 4.34 5.83
CA ASN A 115 -12.03 4.72 7.24
C ASN A 115 -10.66 4.95 7.91
N ALA A 116 -9.56 4.52 7.28
CA ALA A 116 -8.22 4.72 7.83
C ALA A 116 -7.72 6.17 7.64
N GLU A 117 -6.65 6.54 8.32
CA GLU A 117 -6.00 7.84 8.14
C GLU A 117 -4.47 7.70 8.08
N GLY A 118 -3.82 8.73 7.56
CA GLY A 118 -2.37 8.83 7.49
C GLY A 118 -1.69 7.60 6.89
N VAL A 119 -0.64 7.13 7.55
CA VAL A 119 0.22 6.05 7.03
C VAL A 119 -0.55 4.73 6.85
N ASP A 120 -1.48 4.42 7.74
CA ASP A 120 -2.22 3.16 7.67
C ASP A 120 -3.12 3.11 6.43
N LYS A 121 -3.74 4.25 6.05
CA LYS A 121 -4.51 4.38 4.81
C LYS A 121 -3.66 4.08 3.56
N ILE A 122 -2.41 4.56 3.53
CA ILE A 122 -1.46 4.25 2.44
C ILE A 122 -1.16 2.75 2.42
N ILE A 123 -0.81 2.14 3.56
CA ILE A 123 -0.44 0.72 3.61
C ILE A 123 -1.62 -0.16 3.18
N LEU A 124 -2.84 0.15 3.61
CA LEU A 124 -4.05 -0.58 3.23
C LEU A 124 -4.37 -0.42 1.74
N ALA A 125 -4.26 0.80 1.19
CA ALA A 125 -4.46 1.06 -0.23
C ALA A 125 -3.46 0.27 -1.10
N GLN A 126 -2.19 0.32 -0.72
CA GLN A 126 -1.13 -0.45 -1.39
C GLN A 126 -1.35 -1.96 -1.25
N ALA A 127 -1.84 -2.43 -0.10
CA ALA A 127 -2.20 -3.82 0.10
C ALA A 127 -3.34 -4.25 -0.83
N LEU A 128 -4.34 -3.39 -1.07
CA LEU A 128 -5.44 -3.68 -1.99
C LEU A 128 -4.92 -3.86 -3.40
N VAL A 129 -4.22 -2.86 -3.93
CA VAL A 129 -3.69 -2.87 -5.30
C VAL A 129 -2.74 -4.05 -5.53
N LYS A 130 -1.86 -4.32 -4.56
CA LYS A 130 -0.83 -5.35 -4.70
C LYS A 130 -1.41 -6.77 -4.66
N ASN A 131 -2.42 -7.00 -3.84
CA ASN A 131 -2.90 -8.36 -3.56
C ASN A 131 -4.24 -8.68 -4.23
N PHE A 132 -4.99 -7.67 -4.65
CA PHE A 132 -6.25 -7.80 -5.38
C PHE A 132 -6.21 -7.03 -6.71
N PRO A 133 -5.29 -7.36 -7.64
CA PRO A 133 -5.09 -6.58 -8.86
C PRO A 133 -6.32 -6.54 -9.78
N GLN A 134 -7.22 -7.51 -9.66
CA GLN A 134 -8.47 -7.58 -10.43
C GLN A 134 -9.64 -6.85 -9.75
N SER A 135 -9.43 -6.28 -8.56
CA SER A 135 -10.49 -5.57 -7.86
C SER A 135 -10.83 -4.28 -8.58
N ARG A 136 -12.13 -4.02 -8.71
CA ARG A 136 -12.65 -2.75 -9.25
C ARG A 136 -12.27 -1.53 -8.41
N PHE A 137 -11.86 -1.73 -7.16
CA PHE A 137 -11.49 -0.67 -6.23
C PHE A 137 -10.03 -0.21 -6.37
N CYS A 138 -9.21 -0.85 -7.22
CA CYS A 138 -7.83 -0.44 -7.43
C CYS A 138 -7.64 1.04 -7.82
N PRO A 139 -8.46 1.64 -8.72
CA PRO A 139 -8.35 3.06 -9.02
C PRO A 139 -8.62 3.95 -7.80
N ASP A 140 -9.63 3.61 -7.00
CA ASP A 140 -10.01 4.38 -5.81
C ASP A 140 -8.97 4.24 -4.69
N ALA A 141 -8.35 3.06 -4.55
CA ALA A 141 -7.24 2.84 -3.63
C ALA A 141 -6.03 3.70 -3.99
N PHE A 142 -5.65 3.77 -5.27
CA PHE A 142 -4.58 4.68 -5.70
C PHE A 142 -4.95 6.15 -5.46
N LEU A 143 -6.22 6.51 -5.68
CA LEU A 143 -6.68 7.88 -5.43
C LEU A 143 -6.58 8.23 -3.94
N ALA A 144 -6.96 7.30 -3.06
CA ALA A 144 -6.80 7.45 -1.61
C ALA A 144 -5.33 7.60 -1.21
N GLU A 145 -4.42 6.79 -1.77
CA GLU A 145 -2.97 6.90 -1.55
C GLU A 145 -2.45 8.29 -1.93
N GLY A 146 -2.79 8.79 -3.13
CA GLY A 146 -2.36 10.09 -3.61
C GLY A 146 -2.85 11.26 -2.76
N ARG A 147 -4.13 11.22 -2.34
CA ARG A 147 -4.71 12.26 -1.47
C ARG A 147 -4.03 12.33 -0.11
N VAL A 148 -3.73 11.18 0.47
CA VAL A 148 -3.01 11.13 1.75
C VAL A 148 -1.57 11.59 1.59
N ALA A 149 -0.91 11.26 0.47
CA ALA A 149 0.43 11.76 0.19
C ALA A 149 0.46 13.29 0.07
N GLU A 150 -0.51 13.92 -0.60
CA GLU A 150 -0.66 15.39 -0.61
C GLU A 150 -0.82 15.99 0.80
N GLN A 151 -1.67 15.37 1.63
CA GLN A 151 -1.88 15.81 3.02
C GLN A 151 -0.59 15.71 3.83
N ILE A 152 0.14 14.60 3.70
CA ILE A 152 1.43 14.38 4.35
C ILE A 152 2.47 15.43 3.89
N ALA A 153 2.52 15.76 2.61
CA ALA A 153 3.41 16.80 2.10
C ALA A 153 3.17 18.14 2.81
N THR A 154 1.89 18.48 3.00
CA THR A 154 1.46 19.68 3.74
C THR A 154 1.87 19.62 5.21
N GLU A 155 1.67 18.48 5.87
CA GLU A 155 2.04 18.29 7.28
C GLU A 155 3.55 18.32 7.49
N LEU A 156 4.31 17.66 6.62
CA LEU A 156 5.78 17.67 6.64
C LEU A 156 6.30 19.09 6.52
N SER A 157 5.77 19.85 5.57
CA SER A 157 6.14 21.25 5.35
C SER A 157 5.88 22.09 6.59
N ARG A 158 4.67 21.98 7.18
CA ARG A 158 4.35 22.68 8.44
C ARG A 158 5.28 22.28 9.58
N ARG A 159 5.63 21.00 9.67
CA ARG A 159 6.49 20.48 10.73
C ARG A 159 7.91 20.98 10.59
N THR A 160 8.47 20.98 9.37
CA THR A 160 9.82 21.48 9.11
C THR A 160 9.90 22.99 9.20
N THR A 161 8.87 23.76 8.84
CA THR A 161 8.85 25.21 9.13
C THR A 161 8.87 25.49 10.63
N ARG A 162 8.13 24.72 11.43
CA ARG A 162 8.10 24.89 12.90
C ARG A 162 9.37 24.42 13.61
N HIS A 163 9.98 23.34 13.11
CA HIS A 163 11.17 22.71 13.68
C HIS A 163 12.42 23.03 12.89
N SER A 164 12.39 24.04 12.00
CA SER A 164 13.58 24.51 11.31
C SER A 164 14.62 24.75 12.39
N PRO A 165 15.77 24.06 12.36
CA PRO A 165 16.72 24.12 13.45
C PRO A 165 17.00 25.60 13.70
N ARG A 166 16.68 26.10 14.90
CA ARG A 166 16.93 27.51 15.27
C ARG A 166 18.40 27.91 15.07
N GLN A 167 19.27 26.91 14.94
CA GLN A 167 20.66 27.00 14.52
C GLN A 167 20.90 25.85 13.51
N LEU A 168 20.55 26.06 12.24
CA LEU A 168 21.28 25.36 11.19
C LEU A 168 22.72 25.87 11.24
N ASP A 169 23.68 24.96 11.09
CA ASP A 169 25.06 25.36 10.81
C ASP A 169 25.02 26.30 9.58
N PRO A 170 25.68 27.48 9.63
CA PRO A 170 25.71 28.41 8.50
C PRO A 170 26.16 27.79 7.17
N GLU A 171 26.90 26.68 7.23
CA GLU A 171 27.35 25.93 6.05
C GLU A 171 26.27 25.02 5.43
N ILE A 172 25.16 24.78 6.13
CA ILE A 172 24.10 23.87 5.68
C ILE A 172 22.92 24.66 5.12
N ASP A 173 22.79 24.63 3.80
CA ASP A 173 21.62 25.12 3.09
C ASP A 173 20.34 24.39 3.54
N LEU A 174 19.25 25.14 3.68
CA LEU A 174 17.93 24.64 4.09
C LEU A 174 17.42 23.56 3.14
N GLU A 175 17.67 23.69 1.83
CA GLU A 175 17.27 22.67 0.85
C GLU A 175 17.96 21.34 1.12
N ARG A 176 19.28 21.36 1.39
CA ARG A 176 20.05 20.17 1.76
C ARG A 176 19.52 19.55 3.05
N TYR A 177 19.14 20.36 4.04
CA TYR A 177 18.52 19.88 5.27
C TYR A 177 17.18 19.17 4.99
N LEU A 178 16.31 19.78 4.19
CA LEU A 178 14.99 19.23 3.85
C LEU A 178 15.11 17.91 3.07
N LEU A 179 16.05 17.80 2.12
CA LEU A 179 16.28 16.55 1.38
C LEU A 179 16.71 15.39 2.29
N ASN A 180 17.38 15.69 3.40
CA ASN A 180 17.88 14.71 4.37
C ASN A 180 17.01 14.65 5.64
N TYR A 181 15.80 15.20 5.59
CA TYR A 181 14.92 15.18 6.75
C TYR A 181 14.47 13.76 7.09
N SER A 182 14.80 13.30 8.29
CA SER A 182 14.50 11.93 8.75
C SER A 182 13.01 11.58 8.79
N GLY A 183 12.12 12.59 8.80
CA GLY A 183 10.68 12.36 8.71
C GLY A 183 10.23 11.79 7.35
N LEU A 184 11.08 11.84 6.32
CA LEU A 184 10.84 11.26 5.00
C LEU A 184 11.02 9.73 4.98
N ASP A 185 11.90 9.19 5.82
CA ASP A 185 12.29 7.77 5.79
C ASP A 185 11.12 6.80 5.78
N LYS A 186 10.10 7.07 6.60
CA LYS A 186 8.94 6.18 6.71
C LYS A 186 8.10 6.16 5.43
N TYR A 187 8.07 7.26 4.68
CA TYR A 187 7.32 7.39 3.43
C TYR A 187 8.12 6.88 2.24
N ASN A 188 9.43 7.14 2.22
CA ASN A 188 10.36 6.58 1.22
C ASN A 188 10.32 5.05 1.22
N ARG A 189 10.24 4.41 2.41
CA ARG A 189 10.07 2.95 2.53
C ARG A 189 8.74 2.43 1.96
N LEU A 190 7.73 3.30 1.85
CA LEU A 190 6.44 3.00 1.21
C LEU A 190 6.44 3.39 -0.28
N GLY A 191 7.54 3.89 -0.82
CA GLY A 191 7.64 4.36 -2.20
C GLY A 191 6.85 5.65 -2.46
N ILE A 192 6.57 6.44 -1.42
CA ILE A 192 5.97 7.76 -1.53
C ILE A 192 7.11 8.77 -1.47
N ASN A 193 7.34 9.47 -2.59
CA ASN A 193 8.40 10.47 -2.68
C ASN A 193 7.81 11.87 -2.63
N PHE A 194 8.62 12.78 -2.11
CA PHE A 194 8.33 14.19 -2.07
C PHE A 194 9.44 14.95 -2.78
N GLN A 195 9.05 15.95 -3.55
CA GLN A 195 9.93 16.95 -4.13
C GLN A 195 9.92 18.19 -3.25
N ILE A 196 10.97 18.98 -3.32
CA ILE A 196 11.02 20.27 -2.62
C ILE A 196 10.75 21.35 -3.64
N ASP A 197 9.86 22.26 -3.30
CA ASP A 197 9.69 23.49 -4.05
C ASP A 197 10.94 24.38 -3.86
N PRO A 198 11.67 24.74 -4.92
CA PRO A 198 12.88 25.54 -4.80
C PRO A 198 12.63 26.96 -4.29
N ILE A 199 11.43 27.51 -4.49
CA ILE A 199 11.01 28.87 -4.10
C ILE A 199 10.42 28.84 -2.69
N GLU A 200 9.38 28.03 -2.47
CA GLU A 200 8.64 27.98 -1.20
C GLU A 200 9.36 27.17 -0.12
N LYS A 201 10.37 26.35 -0.51
CA LYS A 201 11.10 25.42 0.36
C LYS A 201 10.16 24.50 1.18
N ILE A 202 9.08 24.06 0.56
CA ILE A 202 8.10 23.12 1.11
C ILE A 202 8.13 21.78 0.38
N TYR A 203 7.63 20.72 1.02
CA TYR A 203 7.46 19.42 0.38
C TYR A 203 6.21 19.40 -0.49
N ARG A 204 6.34 18.80 -1.67
CA ARG A 204 5.27 18.53 -2.64
C ARG A 204 5.27 17.07 -3.01
N TYR A 205 4.09 16.50 -3.21
CA TYR A 205 3.96 15.10 -3.62
C TYR A 205 4.22 14.96 -5.13
N ASP A 206 4.99 13.94 -5.53
CA ASP A 206 5.42 13.70 -6.92
C ASP A 206 4.31 13.25 -7.90
N GLY A 207 3.08 13.04 -7.38
CA GLY A 207 1.92 12.63 -8.15
C GLY A 207 1.97 11.19 -8.67
N ALA A 208 2.87 10.33 -8.16
CA ALA A 208 3.09 8.99 -8.69
C ALA A 208 1.82 8.11 -8.72
N ALA A 209 0.95 8.21 -7.70
CA ALA A 209 -0.32 7.49 -7.64
C ALA A 209 -1.27 7.94 -8.75
N TYR A 210 -1.38 9.25 -9.00
CA TYR A 210 -2.21 9.80 -10.07
C TYR A 210 -1.72 9.38 -11.45
N LYS A 211 -0.41 9.43 -11.68
CA LYS A 211 0.21 8.92 -12.92
C LYS A 211 -0.12 7.45 -13.15
N LYS A 212 -0.09 6.62 -12.10
CA LYS A 212 -0.49 5.20 -12.17
C LYS A 212 -1.97 5.01 -12.52
N ILE A 213 -2.87 5.84 -11.98
CA ILE A 213 -4.30 5.77 -12.32
C ILE A 213 -4.51 6.09 -13.80
N LEU A 214 -3.93 7.18 -14.30
CA LEU A 214 -4.06 7.58 -15.70
C LEU A 214 -3.49 6.53 -16.66
N THR A 215 -2.40 5.87 -16.26
CA THR A 215 -1.76 4.82 -17.08
C THR A 215 -2.54 3.50 -17.06
N ARG A 216 -2.99 3.04 -15.88
CA ARG A 216 -3.57 1.70 -15.71
C ARG A 216 -5.10 1.67 -15.80
N TYR A 217 -5.76 2.77 -15.45
CA TYR A 217 -7.21 2.88 -15.34
C TYR A 217 -7.76 4.16 -16.00
N PRO A 218 -7.41 4.45 -17.27
CA PRO A 218 -7.73 5.73 -17.92
C PRO A 218 -9.23 6.03 -18.02
N LYS A 219 -10.08 5.01 -18.01
CA LYS A 219 -11.54 5.14 -18.14
C LYS A 219 -12.28 5.23 -16.79
N SER A 220 -11.56 5.22 -15.67
CA SER A 220 -12.17 5.27 -14.35
C SER A 220 -12.57 6.70 -13.95
N GLN A 221 -13.55 6.84 -13.05
CA GLN A 221 -13.88 8.16 -12.46
C GLN A 221 -12.67 8.74 -11.69
N ALA A 222 -11.89 7.87 -11.05
CA ALA A 222 -10.63 8.26 -10.41
C ALA A 222 -9.62 8.88 -11.38
N ALA A 223 -9.64 8.52 -12.68
CA ALA A 223 -8.75 9.10 -13.68
C ALA A 223 -9.07 10.58 -13.96
N LEU A 224 -10.35 10.97 -13.96
CA LEU A 224 -10.74 12.37 -14.12
C LEU A 224 -10.17 13.22 -12.98
N ILE A 225 -10.37 12.76 -11.75
CA ILE A 225 -9.85 13.42 -10.55
C ILE A 225 -8.31 13.44 -10.57
N ALA A 226 -7.68 12.33 -10.95
CA ALA A 226 -6.21 12.22 -11.03
C ALA A 226 -5.62 13.20 -12.06
N SER A 227 -6.30 13.42 -13.19
CA SER A 227 -5.88 14.38 -14.21
C SER A 227 -5.91 15.80 -13.68
N GLU A 228 -7.02 16.21 -13.05
CA GLU A 228 -7.16 17.54 -12.44
C GLU A 228 -6.10 17.77 -11.37
N LYS A 229 -5.88 16.78 -10.51
CA LYS A 229 -4.84 16.83 -9.47
C LYS A 229 -3.44 16.96 -10.05
N LEU A 230 -3.11 16.20 -11.09
CA LEU A 230 -1.80 16.27 -11.71
C LEU A 230 -1.57 17.61 -12.42
N GLN A 231 -2.59 18.16 -13.09
CA GLN A 231 -2.52 19.51 -13.67
C GLN A 231 -2.26 20.57 -12.59
N THR A 232 -2.95 20.45 -11.44
CA THR A 232 -2.73 21.37 -10.30
C THR A 232 -1.29 21.26 -9.77
N LEU A 233 -0.71 20.07 -9.71
CA LEU A 233 0.67 19.87 -9.28
C LEU A 233 1.66 20.47 -10.28
N LEU A 234 1.44 20.25 -11.60
CA LEU A 234 2.31 20.76 -12.67
C LEU A 234 2.22 22.27 -12.86
N ALA A 235 1.04 22.87 -12.72
CA ALA A 235 0.87 24.32 -12.82
C ALA A 235 1.76 25.05 -11.82
N ARG A 236 1.87 24.50 -10.61
CA ARG A 236 2.71 25.05 -9.54
C ARG A 236 4.21 24.76 -9.71
N GLU A 237 4.60 23.84 -10.58
CA GLU A 237 6.03 23.63 -10.92
C GLU A 237 6.54 24.69 -11.91
N ASN A 238 5.65 25.31 -12.68
CA ASN A 238 5.99 26.30 -13.71
C ASN A 238 5.82 27.77 -13.24
N GLU A 239 5.35 27.99 -12.01
CA GLU A 239 5.29 29.29 -11.34
C GLU A 239 6.56 29.51 -10.50
#